data_AF-A0A662M5R4-F1
#
_entry.id   AF-A0A662M5R4-F1
#
_cell.length_a   1.000
_cell.length_b   1.000
_cell.length_c   1.000
_cell.angle_alpha   90.00
_cell.angle_beta   90.00
_cell.angle_gamma   90.00
#
_symmetry.space_group_name_H-M   'P 1'
#
loop_
_entity.id
_entity.type
_entity.pdbx_description
1 polymer ?
#
loop_
_entity_poly.entity_id
_entity_poly.type
_entity_poly.pdbx_seq_one_letter_code
_entity_poly.pdbx_strand_id
1 'polypeptide(L)'
;MTSFNITSNLKEASRTESDVDAIYQHSCPNCGRDFESWRASRGLACTYCTRPTNREFARFYDAVEFIRERKEAESYIRYRSLLNEVNELFKKLTNNDMWPIQSSWALRALKGYSFAITAPTGVGKTVFGIVFTYYLATRHKKRCYLI
;
A
#
# COMPACT_ATOMS: atom_id res chain seq x y z
N MET A 1 3.86 -23.52 2.74
CA MET A 1 4.88 -23.05 3.71
C MET A 1 5.67 -21.89 3.11
N THR A 2 5.18 -20.68 3.35
CA THR A 2 5.96 -19.44 3.57
C THR A 2 4.90 -18.42 3.92
N SER A 3 4.44 -18.50 5.16
CA SER A 3 3.73 -17.41 5.79
C SER A 3 4.61 -16.18 5.61
N PHE A 4 4.12 -15.16 4.91
CA PHE A 4 4.72 -13.84 4.95
C PHE A 4 4.56 -13.36 6.40
N ASN A 5 5.54 -13.73 7.24
CA ASN A 5 5.65 -13.28 8.61
C ASN A 5 5.97 -11.79 8.56
N ILE A 6 4.92 -10.97 8.65
CA ILE A 6 5.04 -9.53 8.93
C ILE A 6 5.58 -9.29 10.36
N THR A 7 5.89 -10.36 11.11
CA THR A 7 6.34 -10.33 12.51
C THR A 7 7.85 -10.22 12.71
N SER A 8 8.68 -10.07 11.67
CA SER A 8 10.12 -9.88 11.87
C SER A 8 10.54 -8.48 12.36
N ASN A 9 9.61 -7.52 12.50
CA ASN A 9 9.89 -6.16 13.00
C ASN A 9 9.26 -5.84 14.36
N LEU A 10 9.11 -6.82 15.26
CA LEU A 10 8.68 -6.54 16.64
C LEU A 10 9.70 -5.73 17.46
N LYS A 11 10.94 -5.54 16.97
CA LYS A 11 11.92 -4.61 17.57
C LYS A 11 11.74 -3.14 17.17
N GLU A 12 11.00 -2.83 16.10
CA GLU A 12 10.77 -1.44 15.66
C GLU A 12 9.57 -0.79 16.37
N ALA A 13 8.70 -1.58 16.99
CA ALA A 13 7.51 -1.11 17.69
C ALA A 13 7.82 -0.33 18.99
N SER A 14 9.06 -0.35 19.49
CA SER A 14 9.43 0.25 20.78
C SER A 14 10.04 1.66 20.71
N ARG A 15 10.31 2.22 19.52
CA ARG A 15 10.99 3.53 19.41
C ARG A 15 10.08 4.69 19.83
N THR A 16 10.52 5.50 20.78
CA THR A 16 9.74 6.63 21.32
C THR A 16 10.28 7.97 20.85
N GLU A 17 9.68 9.08 21.30
CA GLU A 17 10.13 10.44 21.00
C GLU A 17 11.59 10.72 21.41
N SER A 18 12.14 9.95 22.35
CA SER A 18 13.55 10.02 22.73
C SER A 18 14.52 9.40 21.72
N ASP A 19 14.03 8.62 20.75
CA ASP A 19 14.84 7.85 19.79
C ASP A 19 14.92 8.54 18.41
N VAL A 20 15.34 9.81 18.39
CA VAL A 20 15.58 10.56 17.15
C VAL A 20 17.00 10.32 16.64
N ASP A 21 17.20 9.20 15.94
CA ASP A 21 18.47 8.88 15.27
C ASP A 21 18.72 9.77 14.03
N ALA A 22 17.64 10.20 13.35
CA ALA A 22 17.73 11.01 12.14
C ALA A 22 16.49 11.89 11.92
N ILE A 23 16.68 12.98 11.18
CA ILE A 23 15.62 13.81 10.61
C ILE A 23 15.61 13.62 9.10
N TYR A 24 14.50 13.14 8.55
CA TYR A 24 14.33 12.97 7.11
C TYR A 24 13.81 14.25 6.49
N GLN A 25 14.67 14.95 5.76
CA GLN A 25 14.31 16.22 5.10
C GLN A 25 13.29 16.01 3.98
N HIS A 26 12.30 16.91 3.92
CA HIS A 26 11.22 16.95 2.93
C HIS A 26 10.48 15.62 2.70
N SER A 27 10.47 14.74 3.70
CA SER A 27 10.10 13.33 3.51
C SER A 27 8.78 12.94 4.18
N CYS A 28 8.11 13.85 4.88
CA CYS A 28 6.83 13.55 5.50
C CYS A 28 5.83 13.09 4.41
N PRO A 29 5.26 11.88 4.51
CA PRO A 29 4.40 11.30 3.47
C PRO A 29 3.03 11.99 3.33
N ASN A 30 2.78 13.04 4.10
CA ASN A 30 1.56 13.85 4.02
C ASN A 30 1.82 15.27 3.47
N CYS A 31 2.84 15.97 3.99
CA CYS A 31 3.02 17.40 3.70
C CYS A 31 4.39 17.75 3.13
N GLY A 32 5.28 16.77 2.93
CA GLY A 32 6.63 17.02 2.40
C GLY A 32 7.52 17.88 3.31
N ARG A 33 7.18 18.01 4.60
CA ARG A 33 8.07 18.60 5.61
C ARG A 33 9.02 17.56 6.18
N ASP A 34 9.99 18.03 6.94
CA ASP A 34 10.93 17.20 7.67
C ASP A 34 10.21 16.46 8.81
N PHE A 35 10.65 15.24 9.12
CA PHE A 35 10.14 14.47 10.26
C PHE A 35 11.11 13.42 10.78
N GLU A 36 10.93 13.04 12.04
CA GLU A 36 11.86 12.26 12.85
C GLU A 36 11.82 10.76 12.54
N SER A 37 12.95 10.08 12.73
CA SER A 37 13.12 8.67 12.45
C SER A 37 12.17 7.75 13.21
N TRP A 38 11.87 8.04 14.48
CA TRP A 38 10.93 7.24 15.28
C TRP A 38 9.48 7.37 14.77
N ARG A 39 9.13 8.53 14.19
CA ARG A 39 7.82 8.73 13.56
C ARG A 39 7.75 7.91 12.29
N ALA A 40 8.80 7.96 11.46
CA ALA A 40 8.89 7.13 10.27
C ALA A 40 8.78 5.62 10.60
N SER A 41 9.44 5.15 11.66
CA SER A 41 9.39 3.73 12.06
C SER A 41 8.01 3.29 12.56
N ARG A 42 7.21 4.22 13.11
CA ARG A 42 5.80 3.98 13.48
C ARG A 42 4.82 4.27 12.34
N GLY A 43 5.33 4.67 11.19
CA GLY A 43 4.54 5.17 10.08
C GLY A 43 3.75 6.43 10.44
N LEU A 44 4.18 7.29 11.35
CA LEU A 44 3.47 8.53 11.65
C LEU A 44 3.92 9.64 10.69
N ALA A 45 2.99 10.56 10.34
CA ALA A 45 3.35 11.80 9.64
C ALA A 45 4.10 12.76 10.58
N CYS A 46 4.60 13.89 10.09
CA CYS A 46 5.29 14.87 10.94
C CYS A 46 4.39 15.40 12.08
N THR A 47 5.02 15.97 13.11
CA THR A 47 4.34 16.59 14.26
C THR A 47 3.38 17.71 13.86
N TYR A 48 3.63 18.40 12.74
CA TYR A 48 2.68 19.39 12.20
C TYR A 48 1.38 18.74 11.71
N CYS A 49 1.48 17.60 11.02
CA CYS A 49 0.32 16.89 10.44
C CYS A 49 -0.46 16.09 11.48
N THR A 50 0.27 15.52 12.42
CA THR A 50 -0.26 14.62 13.45
C THR A 50 0.23 15.14 14.78
N ARG A 51 -0.21 16.38 15.10
CA ARG A 51 0.00 16.94 16.44
C ARG A 51 -0.55 15.94 17.45
N PRO A 52 0.08 15.81 18.62
CA PRO A 52 -0.47 15.01 19.71
C PRO A 52 -1.79 15.66 20.16
N THR A 53 -2.88 15.31 19.50
CA THR A 53 -4.16 15.21 20.18
C THR A 53 -4.05 13.97 21.07
N ASN A 54 -4.79 13.88 22.18
CA ASN A 54 -4.76 12.74 23.11
C ASN A 54 -5.16 11.37 22.48
N ARG A 55 -5.10 11.21 21.16
CA ARG A 55 -5.29 9.97 20.42
C ARG A 55 -3.94 9.45 19.96
N GLU A 56 -3.54 8.31 20.51
CA GLU A 56 -2.47 7.50 19.95
C GLU A 56 -2.97 6.91 18.63
N PHE A 57 -2.42 7.38 17.50
CA PHE A 57 -2.59 6.67 16.24
C PHE A 57 -1.63 5.48 16.25
N ALA A 58 -2.18 4.26 16.26
CA ALA A 58 -1.37 3.05 16.35
C ALA A 58 -0.53 2.81 15.07
N ARG A 59 -0.99 3.32 13.92
CA ARG A 59 -0.30 3.21 12.62
C ARG A 59 -0.53 4.44 11.73
N PHE A 60 0.30 4.59 10.68
CA PHE A 60 0.08 5.55 9.58
C PHE A 60 -1.36 5.54 9.09
N TYR A 61 -1.94 4.35 8.96
CA TYR A 61 -3.25 4.15 8.38
C TYR A 61 -4.38 4.79 9.19
N ASP A 62 -4.24 4.80 10.52
CA ASP A 62 -5.22 5.45 11.40
C ASP A 62 -5.08 6.98 11.31
N ALA A 63 -3.87 7.47 11.01
CA ALA A 63 -3.62 8.88 10.73
C ALA A 63 -4.05 9.29 9.31
N VAL A 64 -4.07 8.38 8.33
CA VAL A 64 -4.43 8.69 6.93
C VAL A 64 -5.88 9.15 6.78
N GLU A 65 -6.82 8.62 7.56
CA GLU A 65 -8.20 9.15 7.60
C GLU A 65 -8.29 10.55 8.22
N PHE A 66 -7.40 10.87 9.17
CA PHE A 66 -7.30 12.20 9.79
C PHE A 66 -6.63 13.22 8.85
N ILE A 67 -5.78 12.74 7.96
CA ILE A 67 -4.96 13.49 7.01
C ILE A 67 -5.73 13.87 5.70
N ARG A 68 -7.04 13.60 5.61
CA ARG A 68 -7.89 13.84 4.42
C ARG A 68 -7.83 15.25 3.78
N GLU A 69 -7.17 16.22 4.40
CA GLU A 69 -6.99 17.58 3.89
C GLU A 69 -5.94 17.73 2.76
N ARG A 70 -5.21 16.68 2.35
CA ARG A 70 -4.17 16.78 1.29
C ARG A 70 -4.22 15.65 0.25
N LYS A 71 -3.98 16.03 -1.02
CA LYS A 71 -4.14 15.19 -2.25
C LYS A 71 -3.35 13.87 -2.26
N GLU A 72 -2.25 13.76 -1.53
CA GLU A 72 -1.36 12.58 -1.58
C GLU A 72 -1.90 11.39 -0.77
N ALA A 73 -2.50 11.65 0.39
CA ALA A 73 -3.17 10.62 1.20
C ALA A 73 -4.43 10.08 0.50
N GLU A 74 -5.14 10.94 -0.24
CA GLU A 74 -6.28 10.55 -1.06
C GLU A 74 -5.89 9.54 -2.15
N SER A 75 -4.75 9.76 -2.82
CA SER A 75 -4.18 8.83 -3.80
C SER A 75 -3.87 7.47 -3.17
N TYR A 76 -3.26 7.47 -1.98
CA TYR A 76 -2.95 6.24 -1.25
C TYR A 76 -4.21 5.43 -0.90
N ILE A 77 -5.20 6.07 -0.25
CA ILE A 77 -6.47 5.44 0.13
C ILE A 77 -7.16 4.87 -1.12
N ARG A 78 -7.20 5.67 -2.20
CA ARG A 78 -7.79 5.25 -3.47
C ARG A 78 -7.15 3.98 -4.01
N TYR A 79 -5.82 3.93 -4.13
CA TYR A 79 -5.14 2.75 -4.66
C TYR A 79 -5.27 1.53 -3.75
N ARG A 80 -5.32 1.74 -2.43
CA ARG A 80 -5.58 0.66 -1.48
C ARG A 80 -6.99 0.09 -1.64
N SER A 81 -8.00 0.95 -1.80
CA SER A 81 -9.37 0.51 -2.09
C SER A 81 -9.44 -0.31 -3.37
N LEU A 82 -8.85 0.22 -4.45
CA LEU A 82 -8.82 -0.48 -5.74
C LEU A 82 -8.07 -1.82 -5.67
N LEU A 83 -6.96 -1.89 -4.95
CA LEU A 83 -6.24 -3.14 -4.72
C LEU A 83 -7.08 -4.17 -3.97
N ASN A 84 -7.81 -3.75 -2.93
CA ASN A 84 -8.72 -4.62 -2.19
C ASN A 84 -9.84 -5.13 -3.10
N GLU A 85 -10.44 -4.28 -3.93
CA GLU A 85 -11.46 -4.72 -4.90
C GLU A 85 -10.93 -5.79 -5.88
N VAL A 86 -9.71 -5.59 -6.40
CA VAL A 86 -9.06 -6.58 -7.27
C VAL A 86 -8.81 -7.88 -6.50
N ASN A 87 -8.33 -7.81 -5.25
CA ASN A 87 -8.08 -8.99 -4.43
C ASN A 87 -9.35 -9.76 -4.11
N GLU A 88 -10.44 -9.09 -3.75
CA GLU A 88 -11.74 -9.73 -3.48
C GLU A 88 -12.29 -10.43 -4.72
N LEU A 89 -12.17 -9.80 -5.89
CA LEU A 89 -12.54 -10.43 -7.15
C LEU A 89 -11.66 -11.64 -7.46
N PHE A 90 -10.34 -11.52 -7.26
CA PHE A 90 -9.39 -12.61 -7.45
C PHE A 90 -9.72 -13.79 -6.53
N LYS A 91 -10.00 -13.52 -5.25
CA LYS A 91 -10.43 -14.51 -4.27
C LYS A 91 -11.74 -15.17 -4.66
N LYS A 92 -12.74 -14.41 -5.10
CA LYS A 92 -14.01 -14.94 -5.58
C LYS A 92 -13.86 -15.88 -6.78
N LEU A 93 -12.93 -15.59 -7.69
CA LEU A 93 -12.73 -16.38 -8.92
C LEU A 93 -11.76 -17.55 -8.75
N THR A 94 -10.85 -17.50 -7.77
CA THR A 94 -9.74 -18.47 -7.64
C THR A 94 -9.72 -19.20 -6.29
N ASN A 95 -10.59 -18.83 -5.36
CA ASN A 95 -10.59 -19.24 -3.95
C ASN A 95 -9.28 -18.94 -3.20
N ASN A 96 -8.43 -18.06 -3.72
CA ASN A 96 -7.14 -17.69 -3.12
C ASN A 96 -6.95 -16.18 -3.13
N ASP A 97 -6.24 -15.65 -2.16
CA ASP A 97 -5.78 -14.26 -2.19
C ASP A 97 -4.64 -14.08 -3.21
N MET A 98 -4.48 -12.85 -3.72
CA MET A 98 -3.34 -12.51 -4.56
C MET A 98 -2.04 -12.68 -3.77
N TRP A 99 -1.02 -13.25 -4.43
CA TRP A 99 0.33 -13.27 -3.88
C TRP A 99 0.89 -11.84 -3.79
N PRO A 100 1.82 -11.55 -2.87
CA PRO A 100 2.41 -10.22 -2.76
C PRO A 100 2.98 -9.68 -4.09
N ILE A 101 3.56 -10.56 -4.91
CA ILE A 101 4.06 -10.20 -6.23
C ILE A 101 2.94 -9.82 -7.22
N GLN A 102 1.79 -10.49 -7.17
CA GLN A 102 0.60 -10.19 -7.96
C GLN A 102 -0.03 -8.87 -7.51
N SER A 103 -0.10 -8.60 -6.20
CA SER A 103 -0.55 -7.32 -5.66
C SER A 103 0.33 -6.15 -6.12
N SER A 104 1.64 -6.37 -6.23
CA SER A 104 2.58 -5.39 -6.81
C SER A 104 2.27 -5.12 -8.29
N TRP A 105 1.99 -6.15 -9.08
CA TRP A 105 1.57 -6.00 -10.48
C TRP A 105 0.24 -5.25 -10.61
N ALA A 106 -0.76 -5.60 -9.80
CA ALA A 106 -2.04 -4.93 -9.76
C ALA A 106 -1.86 -3.44 -9.43
N LEU A 107 -1.05 -3.10 -8.43
CA LEU A 107 -0.80 -1.72 -8.04
C LEU A 107 -0.15 -0.92 -9.18
N ARG A 108 0.85 -1.50 -9.85
CA ARG A 108 1.51 -0.86 -11.00
C ARG A 108 0.53 -0.60 -12.13
N ALA A 109 -0.29 -1.59 -12.47
CA ALA A 109 -1.28 -1.47 -13.53
C ALA A 109 -2.41 -0.48 -13.19
N LEU A 110 -2.88 -0.45 -11.94
CA LEU A 110 -3.86 0.53 -11.45
C LEU A 110 -3.32 1.96 -11.50
N LYS A 111 -2.02 2.14 -11.24
CA LYS A 111 -1.32 3.43 -11.43
C LYS A 111 -1.09 3.80 -12.90
N GLY A 112 -1.43 2.92 -13.84
CA GLY A 112 -1.27 3.17 -15.28
C GLY A 112 0.13 2.89 -15.81
N TYR A 113 0.98 2.19 -15.05
CA TYR A 113 2.32 1.82 -15.52
C TYR A 113 2.27 0.62 -16.45
N SER A 114 3.02 0.68 -17.55
CA SER A 114 3.35 -0.46 -18.40
C SER A 114 4.61 -1.15 -17.88
N PHE A 115 4.61 -2.49 -17.80
CA PHE A 115 5.75 -3.26 -17.29
C PHE A 115 5.75 -4.69 -17.83
N ALA A 116 6.93 -5.32 -17.86
CA ALA A 116 7.07 -6.74 -18.10
C ALA A 116 6.93 -7.52 -16.79
N ILE A 117 6.17 -8.63 -16.81
CA ILE A 117 6.02 -9.51 -15.64
C ILE A 117 7.23 -10.47 -15.57
N THR A 118 8.27 -10.05 -14.85
CA THR A 118 9.47 -10.85 -14.59
C THR A 118 9.27 -11.71 -13.34
N ALA A 119 8.84 -12.96 -13.52
CA ALA A 119 8.70 -13.93 -12.43
C ALA A 119 8.80 -15.39 -12.92
N PRO A 120 9.14 -16.36 -12.06
CA PRO A 120 9.14 -17.79 -12.39
C PRO A 120 7.77 -18.31 -12.82
N THR A 121 7.70 -19.50 -13.41
CA THR A 121 6.42 -20.21 -13.65
C THR A 121 5.76 -20.60 -12.32
N GLY A 122 4.46 -20.93 -12.35
CA GLY A 122 3.71 -21.33 -11.15
C GLY A 122 3.18 -20.20 -10.27
N VAL A 123 3.70 -18.97 -10.41
CA VAL A 123 3.21 -17.79 -9.65
C VAL A 123 1.86 -17.21 -10.14
N GLY A 124 1.22 -17.85 -11.12
CA GLY A 124 -0.11 -17.45 -11.60
C GLY A 124 -0.16 -16.23 -12.53
N LYS A 125 0.87 -15.98 -13.36
CA LYS A 125 0.89 -14.84 -14.30
C LYS A 125 -0.33 -14.80 -15.24
N THR A 126 -0.70 -15.95 -15.79
CA THR A 126 -1.86 -16.09 -16.68
C THR A 126 -3.17 -15.83 -15.94
N VAL A 127 -3.34 -16.43 -14.76
CA VAL A 127 -4.53 -16.24 -13.91
C VAL A 127 -4.67 -14.76 -13.52
N PHE A 128 -3.57 -14.14 -13.10
CA PHE A 128 -3.52 -12.70 -12.82
C PHE A 128 -3.96 -11.87 -14.03
N GLY A 129 -3.40 -12.13 -15.22
CA GLY A 129 -3.73 -11.40 -16.44
C GLY A 129 -5.22 -11.49 -16.79
N ILE A 130 -5.81 -12.69 -16.70
CA ILE A 130 -7.23 -12.93 -16.97
C ILE A 130 -8.11 -12.18 -15.96
N VAL A 131 -7.87 -12.37 -14.67
CA VAL A 131 -8.68 -11.75 -13.61
C VAL A 131 -8.58 -10.23 -13.65
N PHE A 132 -7.36 -9.69 -13.81
CA PHE A 132 -7.14 -8.25 -13.85
C PHE A 132 -7.76 -7.62 -15.10
N THR A 133 -7.69 -8.29 -16.24
CA THR A 133 -8.36 -7.87 -17.47
C THR A 133 -9.88 -7.86 -17.28
N TYR A 134 -10.45 -8.90 -16.67
CA TYR A 134 -11.87 -8.95 -16.34
C TYR A 134 -12.30 -7.82 -15.39
N TYR A 135 -11.49 -7.51 -14.37
CA TYR A 135 -11.71 -6.37 -13.49
C TYR A 135 -11.78 -5.05 -14.28
N LEU A 136 -10.80 -4.79 -15.15
CA LEU A 136 -10.76 -3.57 -15.95
C LEU A 136 -11.93 -3.47 -16.95
N ALA A 137 -12.31 -4.57 -17.57
CA ALA A 137 -13.43 -4.60 -18.52
C ALA A 137 -14.77 -4.35 -17.82
N THR A 138 -15.01 -4.98 -16.66
CA THR A 138 -16.31 -4.93 -15.98
C THR A 138 -16.49 -3.71 -15.07
N ARG A 139 -15.43 -3.29 -14.36
CA ARG A 139 -15.50 -2.18 -13.39
C ARG A 139 -15.08 -0.84 -13.98
N HIS A 140 -14.19 -0.85 -14.98
CA HIS A 140 -13.61 0.37 -15.57
C HIS A 140 -13.94 0.55 -17.05
N LYS A 141 -14.73 -0.36 -17.64
CA LYS A 141 -15.15 -0.33 -19.07
C LYS A 141 -13.99 -0.17 -20.05
N LYS A 142 -12.80 -0.68 -19.69
CA LYS A 142 -11.62 -0.62 -20.56
C LYS A 142 -11.66 -1.74 -21.59
N ARG A 143 -11.14 -1.44 -22.79
CA ARG A 143 -10.84 -2.46 -23.80
C ARG A 143 -9.52 -3.12 -23.44
N CYS A 144 -9.50 -4.44 -23.39
CA CYS A 144 -8.34 -5.24 -23.03
C CYS A 144 -8.16 -6.36 -24.04
N TYR A 145 -6.90 -6.66 -24.37
CA TYR A 145 -6.54 -7.74 -25.29
C TYR A 145 -5.59 -8.70 -24.56
N LEU A 146 -5.93 -9.97 -24.55
CA LEU A 146 -5.07 -11.08 -24.13
C LEU A 146 -4.68 -11.82 -25.40
N ILE A 147 -3.38 -11.83 -25.70
CA ILE A 147 -2.80 -12.48 -26.89
C ILE A 147 -1.97 -13.67 -26.42
#